data_AF-X1A6H2-F1
#
_entry.id   AF-X1A6H2-F1
#
_cell.length_a   1.000
_cell.length_b   1.000
_cell.length_c   1.000
_cell.angle_alpha   90.00
_cell.angle_beta   90.00
_cell.angle_gamma   90.00
#
_symmetry.space_group_name_H-M   'P 1'
#
loop_
_entity.id
_entity.type
_entity.pdbx_description
1 polymer ?
#
loop_
_entity_poly.entity_id
_entity_poly.type
_entity_poly.pdbx_seq_one_letter_code
_entity_poly.pdbx_strand_id
1 'polypeptide(L)'
;MYKGIIPIQTIKIFGFIAIAVGITHSKKNYDEISWVSFEKEKCRKFVLRNNKLIGALVLGKDIDKKILKPLLKKVVSKQVDMSHISSLFLEENLDFETLFNEI
;
A
#
# COMPACT_ATOMS: atom_id res chain seq x y z
N MET A 1 -9.80 24.62 2.99
CA MET A 1 -10.37 23.25 2.96
C MET A 1 -9.41 22.30 3.68
N TYR A 2 -9.75 21.85 4.90
CA TYR A 2 -8.94 20.89 5.66
C TYR A 2 -9.16 19.49 5.08
N LYS A 3 -8.14 18.88 4.45
CA LYS A 3 -8.24 17.55 3.80
C LYS A 3 -8.10 16.36 4.77
N GLY A 4 -8.06 16.61 6.08
CA GLY A 4 -7.81 15.58 7.09
C GLY A 4 -6.36 15.08 7.08
N ILE A 5 -6.00 14.33 8.13
CA ILE A 5 -4.71 13.62 8.22
C ILE A 5 -4.96 12.19 7.74
N ILE A 6 -4.16 11.72 6.78
CA ILE A 6 -4.22 10.31 6.37
C ILE A 6 -3.64 9.45 7.49
N PRO A 7 -4.45 8.53 8.05
CA PRO A 7 -3.99 7.68 9.14
C PRO A 7 -2.88 6.79 8.63
N ILE A 8 -1.85 6.64 9.45
CA ILE A 8 -0.75 5.73 9.17
C ILE A 8 -0.37 4.99 10.45
N GLN A 9 -0.36 3.67 10.35
CA GLN A 9 -0.04 2.79 11.47
C GLN A 9 1.07 1.84 11.07
N THR A 10 1.91 1.52 12.04
CA THR A 10 2.98 0.54 11.87
C THR A 10 2.97 -0.35 13.10
N ILE A 11 2.89 -1.66 12.89
CA ILE A 11 2.83 -2.65 13.95
C ILE A 11 3.96 -3.65 13.71
N LYS A 12 4.63 -4.10 14.77
CA LYS A 12 5.63 -5.17 14.72
C LYS A 12 5.17 -6.32 15.59
N ILE A 13 4.97 -7.50 15.01
CA ILE A 13 4.46 -8.69 15.69
C ILE A 13 5.27 -9.91 15.20
N PHE A 14 5.82 -10.71 16.10
CA PHE A 14 6.58 -11.94 15.77
C PHE A 14 7.63 -11.77 14.65
N GLY A 15 8.35 -10.65 14.63
CA GLY A 15 9.33 -10.33 13.59
C GLY A 15 8.75 -9.76 12.29
N PHE A 16 7.44 -9.86 12.07
CA PHE A 16 6.76 -9.20 10.97
C PHE A 16 6.56 -7.72 11.25
N ILE A 17 6.65 -6.92 10.21
CA ILE A 17 6.28 -5.51 10.18
C ILE A 17 5.03 -5.40 9.31
N ALA A 18 4.01 -4.72 9.83
CA ALA A 18 2.82 -4.33 9.09
C ALA A 18 2.79 -2.80 8.98
N ILE A 19 2.61 -2.27 7.78
CA ILE A 19 2.40 -0.85 7.51
C ILE A 19 1.03 -0.69 6.89
N ALA A 20 0.16 0.07 7.56
CA ALA A 20 -1.18 0.40 7.09
C ALA A 20 -1.29 1.91 6.87
N VAL A 21 -1.77 2.32 5.70
CA VAL A 21 -1.95 3.73 5.31
C VAL A 21 -3.34 3.93 4.75
N GLY A 22 -4.06 4.97 5.20
CA GLY A 22 -5.36 5.33 4.67
C GLY A 22 -6.44 4.29 4.98
N ILE A 23 -7.33 4.05 4.02
CA ILE A 23 -8.45 3.12 4.17
C ILE A 23 -7.99 1.71 3.79
N THR A 24 -7.87 0.82 4.77
CA THR A 24 -7.41 -0.57 4.56
C THR A 24 -8.53 -1.61 4.54
N HIS A 25 -9.78 -1.20 4.79
CA HIS A 25 -10.95 -2.08 4.73
C HIS A 25 -11.89 -1.62 3.61
N SER A 26 -12.24 -2.53 2.70
CA SER A 26 -13.24 -2.25 1.67
C SER A 26 -14.62 -1.97 2.28
N LYS A 27 -15.22 -0.87 1.84
CA LYS A 27 -16.66 -0.61 1.90
C LYS A 27 -17.21 -0.85 0.49
N LYS A 28 -18.54 -0.98 0.34
CA LYS A 28 -19.20 -0.97 -0.99
C LYS A 28 -18.59 0.16 -1.85
N ASN A 29 -18.17 -0.18 -3.08
CA ASN A 29 -17.58 0.70 -4.10
C ASN A 29 -16.07 0.98 -4.01
N TYR A 30 -15.28 0.14 -3.33
CA TYR A 30 -13.82 0.14 -3.43
C TYR A 30 -13.31 -1.12 -4.10
N ASP A 31 -12.33 -0.97 -4.98
CA ASP A 31 -11.61 -2.10 -5.56
C ASP A 31 -10.44 -2.46 -4.65
N GLU A 32 -10.19 -3.76 -4.49
CA GLU A 32 -9.05 -4.27 -3.73
C GLU A 32 -8.15 -5.09 -4.64
N ILE A 33 -6.85 -4.77 -4.62
CA ILE A 33 -5.82 -5.56 -5.28
C ILE A 33 -4.91 -6.11 -4.20
N SER A 34 -4.86 -7.44 -4.08
CA SER A 34 -4.11 -8.13 -3.04
C SER A 34 -3.14 -9.13 -3.64
N TRP A 35 -1.95 -9.20 -3.07
CA TRP A 35 -0.95 -10.21 -3.38
C TRP A 35 -0.42 -10.82 -2.08
N VAL A 36 -0.27 -12.14 -2.05
CA VAL A 36 0.21 -12.88 -0.89
C VAL A 36 1.15 -13.99 -1.35
N SER A 37 2.25 -14.17 -0.61
CA SER A 37 3.13 -15.32 -0.74
C SER A 37 3.48 -15.83 0.66
N PHE A 38 3.11 -17.08 0.94
CA PHE A 38 3.45 -17.75 2.18
C PHE A 38 4.93 -18.12 2.24
N GLU A 39 5.51 -18.53 1.12
CA GLU A 39 6.94 -18.85 1.00
C GLU A 39 7.82 -17.63 1.31
N LYS A 40 7.45 -16.46 0.76
CA LYS A 40 8.16 -15.21 1.04
C LYS A 40 7.72 -14.52 2.32
N GLU A 41 6.74 -15.08 3.03
CA GLU A 41 6.15 -14.50 4.24
C GLU A 41 5.75 -13.03 4.05
N LYS A 42 5.20 -12.69 2.87
CA LYS A 42 4.86 -11.33 2.46
C LYS A 42 3.43 -11.24 1.97
N CYS A 43 2.78 -10.14 2.31
CA CYS A 43 1.44 -9.81 1.84
C CYS A 43 1.37 -8.31 1.59
N ARG A 44 0.63 -7.92 0.55
CA ARG A 44 0.26 -6.53 0.32
C ARG A 44 -1.16 -6.45 -0.20
N LYS A 45 -1.81 -5.34 0.14
CA LYS A 45 -3.14 -4.99 -0.33
C LYS A 45 -3.19 -3.51 -0.62
N PHE A 46 -3.77 -3.17 -1.76
CA PHE A 46 -4.05 -1.80 -2.19
C PHE A 46 -5.56 -1.63 -2.32
N VAL A 47 -6.06 -0.49 -1.85
CA VAL A 47 -7.47 -0.14 -1.91
C VAL A 47 -7.61 1.07 -2.83
N LEU A 48 -8.44 0.91 -3.86
CA LEU A 48 -8.68 1.89 -4.90
C LEU A 48 -10.11 2.41 -4.82
N ARG A 49 -10.30 3.68 -5.18
CA ARG A 49 -11.61 4.27 -5.44
C ARG A 49 -11.53 5.09 -6.71
N ASN A 50 -12.33 4.73 -7.72
CA ASN A 50 -12.26 5.36 -9.05
C ASN A 50 -10.81 5.37 -9.58
N ASN A 51 -10.15 4.20 -9.55
CA ASN A 51 -8.73 4.00 -9.89
C ASN A 51 -7.71 4.74 -9.03
N LYS A 52 -8.10 5.53 -8.03
CA LYS A 52 -7.17 6.27 -7.17
C LYS A 52 -6.80 5.48 -5.93
N LEU A 53 -5.51 5.48 -5.57
CA LEU A 53 -5.05 4.82 -4.34
C LEU A 53 -5.51 5.59 -3.09
N ILE A 54 -6.36 4.95 -2.30
CA ILE A 54 -6.92 5.52 -1.05
C ILE A 54 -6.44 4.77 0.20
N GLY A 55 -5.80 3.62 0.04
CA GLY A 55 -5.12 2.95 1.13
C GLY A 55 -4.24 1.80 0.71
N ALA A 56 -3.35 1.41 1.61
CA ALA A 56 -2.40 0.35 1.42
C ALA A 56 -2.13 -0.38 2.74
N LEU A 57 -1.93 -1.69 2.65
CA LEU A 57 -1.44 -2.55 3.72
C LEU A 57 -0.27 -3.36 3.17
N VAL A 58 0.88 -3.31 3.82
CA VAL A 58 2.04 -4.16 3.48
C VAL A 58 2.51 -4.88 4.75
N LEU A 59 2.71 -6.18 4.64
CA LEU A 59 3.12 -7.07 5.73
C LEU A 59 4.29 -7.94 5.27
N GLY A 60 5.30 -8.08 6.12
CA GLY A 60 6.46 -8.96 5.86
C GLY A 60 7.55 -8.80 6.91
N LYS A 61 8.49 -9.74 6.96
CA LYS A 61 9.63 -9.69 7.90
C LYS A 61 10.71 -8.69 7.47
N ASP A 62 10.98 -8.60 6.16
CA ASP A 62 12.06 -7.77 5.59
C ASP A 62 11.54 -6.46 4.97
N ILE A 63 10.76 -5.70 5.73
CA ILE A 63 10.26 -4.40 5.29
C ILE A 63 11.12 -3.28 5.83
N ASP A 64 11.75 -2.49 4.94
CA ASP A 64 12.32 -1.21 5.31
C ASP A 64 11.21 -0.17 5.54
N LYS A 65 10.76 -0.10 6.80
CA LYS A 65 9.73 0.85 7.21
C LYS A 65 10.17 2.32 7.09
N LYS A 66 11.46 2.64 7.06
CA LYS A 66 11.93 4.03 6.94
C LYS A 66 11.73 4.54 5.52
N ILE A 67 11.82 3.66 4.54
CA ILE A 67 11.61 3.95 3.13
C ILE A 67 10.12 3.79 2.75
N LEU A 68 9.53 2.64 3.06
CA LEU A 68 8.20 2.29 2.55
C LEU A 68 7.08 3.14 3.17
N LYS A 69 7.19 3.47 4.46
CA LYS A 69 6.17 4.27 5.18
C LYS A 69 5.96 5.67 4.56
N PRO A 70 7.00 6.51 4.34
CA PRO A 70 6.80 7.81 3.72
C PRO A 70 6.35 7.71 2.26
N LEU A 71 6.83 6.71 1.50
CA LEU A 71 6.38 6.48 0.11
C LEU A 71 4.88 6.19 0.05
N LEU A 72 4.40 5.19 0.80
CA LEU A 72 2.98 4.85 0.84
C LEU A 72 2.14 6.05 1.32
N LYS A 73 2.62 6.79 2.33
CA LYS A 73 1.95 8.02 2.79
C LYS A 73 1.82 9.04 1.67
N LYS A 74 2.90 9.32 0.93
CA LYS A 74 2.94 10.29 -0.18
C LYS A 74 1.91 9.90 -1.24
N VAL A 75 1.94 8.66 -1.71
CA VAL A 75 1.09 8.18 -2.81
C VAL A 75 -0.39 8.18 -2.43
N VAL A 76 -0.73 7.65 -1.25
CA VAL A 76 -2.11 7.66 -0.74
C VAL A 76 -2.60 9.11 -0.51
N SER A 77 -1.72 10.02 -0.08
CA SER A 77 -2.06 11.44 0.12
C SER A 77 -2.34 12.20 -1.16
N LYS A 78 -1.63 11.84 -2.22
CA LYS A 78 -1.87 12.39 -3.55
C LYS A 78 -3.10 11.77 -4.24
N GLN A 79 -3.63 10.65 -3.75
CA GLN A 79 -4.69 9.88 -4.41
C GLN A 79 -4.35 9.63 -5.89
N VAL A 80 -3.14 9.13 -6.11
CA VAL A 80 -2.59 8.84 -7.43
C VAL A 80 -3.50 7.88 -8.19
N ASP A 81 -3.71 8.17 -9.48
CA ASP A 81 -4.41 7.27 -10.40
C ASP A 81 -3.52 6.08 -10.74
N MET A 82 -4.02 4.87 -10.50
CA MET A 82 -3.30 3.60 -10.65
C MET A 82 -3.77 2.79 -11.85
N SER A 83 -4.64 3.34 -12.70
CA SER A 83 -5.17 2.63 -13.88
C SER A 83 -4.08 2.01 -14.74
N HIS A 84 -2.98 2.72 -14.97
CA HIS A 84 -1.86 2.28 -15.82
C HIS A 84 -0.91 1.26 -15.17
N ILE A 85 -0.94 1.11 -13.84
CA ILE A 85 0.03 0.30 -13.10
C ILE A 85 -0.60 -0.77 -12.18
N SER A 86 -1.93 -0.91 -12.24
CA SER A 86 -2.69 -1.83 -11.38
C SER A 86 -2.25 -3.30 -11.51
N SER A 87 -1.82 -3.72 -12.71
CA SER A 87 -1.27 -5.06 -12.94
C SER A 87 0.04 -5.31 -12.21
N LEU A 88 0.90 -4.29 -12.08
CA LEU A 88 2.19 -4.38 -11.40
C LEU A 88 2.01 -4.71 -9.91
N PHE A 89 0.88 -4.30 -9.30
CA PHE A 89 0.58 -4.62 -7.90
C PHE A 89 0.41 -6.11 -7.61
N LEU A 90 0.30 -6.96 -8.64
CA LEU A 90 0.25 -8.43 -8.52
C LEU A 90 1.62 -9.09 -8.70
N GLU A 91 2.67 -8.35 -9.08
CA GLU A 91 4.00 -8.91 -9.36
C GLU A 91 4.75 -9.27 -8.10
N GLU A 92 5.22 -10.51 -8.01
CA GLU A 92 5.92 -11.02 -6.83
C GLU A 92 7.11 -10.13 -6.38
N ASN A 93 7.86 -9.57 -7.34
CA ASN A 93 9.05 -8.75 -7.08
C ASN A 93 8.80 -7.24 -7.24
N LEU A 94 7.58 -6.78 -6.91
CA LEU A 94 7.24 -5.36 -6.97
C LEU A 94 8.24 -4.48 -6.22
N ASP A 95 8.88 -3.58 -6.95
CA ASP A 95 9.71 -2.52 -6.40
C ASP A 95 8.86 -1.28 -6.13
N PHE A 96 8.56 -1.03 -4.86
CA PHE A 96 7.77 0.12 -4.42
C PHE A 96 8.46 1.46 -4.68
N GLU A 97 9.80 1.51 -4.67
CA GLU A 97 10.52 2.77 -4.90
C GLU A 97 10.42 3.16 -6.36
N THR A 98 10.77 2.24 -7.26
CA THR A 98 10.69 2.47 -8.70
C THR A 98 9.25 2.81 -9.11
N LEU A 99 8.28 2.00 -8.67
CA LEU A 99 6.88 2.19 -9.00
C LEU A 99 6.31 3.55 -8.57
N PHE A 100 6.74 4.08 -7.41
CA PHE A 100 6.16 5.31 -6.85
C PHE A 100 7.03 6.55 -7.02
N ASN A 101 8.26 6.41 -7.51
CA ASN A 101 9.09 7.54 -7.95
C ASN A 101 8.72 8.00 -9.36
N GLU A 102 8.14 7.12 -10.18
CA GLU A 102 7.59 7.47 -11.49
C GLU A 102 6.27 8.27 -11.42
N ILE A 103 5.76 8.58 -10.20
CA ILE A 103 4.45 9.22 -9.95
C ILE A 103 4.47 10.37 -8.90
#